data_AF-A0A9J6GL02-F1
#
_entry.id   AF-A0A9J6GL02-F1
#
_cell.length_a   1.000
_cell.length_b   1.000
_cell.length_c   1.000
_cell.angle_alpha   90.00
_cell.angle_beta   90.00
_cell.angle_gamma   90.00
#
_symmetry.space_group_name_H-M   'P 1'
#
loop_
_entity.id
_entity.type
_entity.pdbx_description
1 polymer ?
#
loop_
_entity_poly.entity_id
_entity_poly.type
_entity_poly.pdbx_seq_one_letter_code
_entity_poly.pdbx_strand_id
1 'polypeptide(L)'
;MTPKTVEDVSFAKFHDLFLGDKLSYGAYFDHLLPWYEHRNDPNVLFVTYEKLKEETKAWTLKIANFMDAKYERTLREDQSLAEKVVDAASFINMRLVLRMHCKLLCKTC
;
A
#
# COMPACT_ATOMS: atom_id res chain seq x y z
N MET A 1 -16.09 -15.73 8.87
CA MET A 1 -15.50 -14.88 9.91
C MET A 1 -14.03 -15.24 10.05
N THR A 2 -13.08 -14.45 9.52
CA THR A 2 -11.79 -14.31 10.22
C THR A 2 -12.14 -13.66 11.54
N PRO A 3 -12.01 -14.36 12.66
CA PRO A 3 -12.39 -13.78 13.91
C PRO A 3 -11.32 -12.74 14.22
N LYS A 4 -11.72 -11.52 14.60
CA LYS A 4 -10.86 -10.57 15.33
C LYS A 4 -10.33 -11.17 16.66
N THR A 5 -10.57 -12.45 16.92
CA THR A 5 -10.46 -13.18 18.18
C THR A 5 -9.74 -14.52 18.03
N VAL A 6 -9.26 -14.90 16.84
CA VAL A 6 -8.41 -16.10 16.65
C VAL A 6 -7.10 -15.62 16.06
N GLU A 7 -6.12 -15.49 16.95
CA GLU A 7 -4.80 -14.92 16.65
C GLU A 7 -3.85 -15.94 16.00
N ASP A 8 -4.14 -17.24 16.15
CA ASP A 8 -3.30 -18.33 15.64
C ASP A 8 -4.12 -19.22 14.69
N VAL A 9 -4.15 -18.82 13.41
CA VAL A 9 -4.73 -19.62 12.33
C VAL A 9 -3.60 -20.07 11.41
N SER A 10 -3.56 -21.36 11.08
CA SER A 10 -2.57 -21.86 10.14
C SER A 10 -2.78 -21.23 8.76
N PHE A 11 -1.70 -21.05 7.99
CA PHE A 11 -1.80 -20.51 6.63
C PHE A 11 -2.78 -21.29 5.76
N ALA A 12 -2.81 -22.62 5.86
CA ALA A 12 -3.75 -23.46 5.12
C ALA A 12 -5.21 -23.11 5.47
N LYS A 13 -5.52 -22.93 6.75
CA LYS A 13 -6.86 -22.54 7.18
C LYS A 13 -7.21 -21.13 6.72
N PHE A 14 -6.27 -20.19 6.79
CA PHE A 14 -6.45 -18.83 6.26
C PHE A 14 -6.75 -18.86 4.76
N HIS A 15 -5.97 -19.63 3.99
CA HIS A 15 -6.13 -19.78 2.56
C HIS A 15 -7.52 -20.33 2.18
N ASP A 16 -8.00 -21.37 2.87
CA ASP A 16 -9.35 -21.90 2.66
C ASP A 16 -10.45 -20.87 2.98
N LEU A 17 -10.25 -20.06 4.02
CA LEU A 17 -11.16 -18.99 4.38
C LEU A 17 -11.12 -17.82 3.37
N PHE A 18 -9.94 -17.53 2.82
CA PHE A 18 -9.74 -16.52 1.77
C PHE A 18 -10.45 -16.93 0.48
N LEU A 19 -10.22 -18.15 -0.01
CA LEU A 19 -10.86 -18.67 -1.23
C LEU A 19 -12.37 -18.88 -1.07
N GLY A 20 -12.83 -19.14 0.16
CA GLY A 20 -14.25 -19.31 0.45
C GLY A 20 -14.99 -18.01 0.78
N ASP A 21 -14.36 -16.84 0.63
CA ASP A 21 -14.91 -15.51 0.94
C ASP A 21 -15.40 -15.35 2.39
N LYS A 22 -14.76 -16.06 3.32
CA LYS A 22 -15.13 -16.09 4.74
C LYS A 22 -14.31 -15.12 5.59
N LEU A 23 -13.57 -14.20 4.98
CA LEU A 23 -12.81 -13.18 5.68
C LEU A 23 -13.68 -11.99 6.10
N SER A 24 -13.25 -11.27 7.14
CA SER A 24 -13.96 -10.15 7.76
C SER A 24 -14.04 -8.89 6.88
N TYR A 25 -13.22 -8.82 5.84
CA TYR A 25 -13.18 -7.69 4.90
C TYR A 25 -13.86 -8.03 3.55
N GLY A 26 -14.60 -9.14 3.50
CA GLY A 26 -15.29 -9.62 2.31
C GLY A 26 -14.42 -10.46 1.37
N ALA A 27 -15.01 -10.85 0.25
CA ALA A 27 -14.32 -11.50 -0.86
C ALA A 27 -13.34 -10.52 -1.52
N TYR A 28 -12.11 -10.97 -1.76
CA TYR A 28 -11.08 -10.12 -2.38
C TYR A 28 -11.52 -9.57 -3.75
N PHE A 29 -12.13 -10.43 -4.57
CA PHE A 29 -12.56 -10.06 -5.92
C PHE A 29 -13.80 -9.17 -5.92
N ASP A 30 -14.73 -9.35 -4.99
CA ASP A 30 -15.89 -8.45 -4.87
C ASP A 30 -15.46 -7.01 -4.52
N HIS A 31 -14.34 -6.85 -3.82
CA HIS A 31 -13.75 -5.54 -3.57
C HIS A 31 -12.97 -5.00 -4.78
N LEU A 32 -12.17 -5.84 -5.46
CA LEU A 32 -11.27 -5.42 -6.53
C LEU A 32 -12.00 -5.14 -7.86
N LEU A 33 -12.92 -6.02 -8.28
CA LEU A 33 -13.49 -5.99 -9.62
C LEU A 33 -14.27 -4.70 -9.92
N PRO A 34 -15.16 -4.19 -9.04
CA PRO A 34 -15.86 -2.93 -9.30
C PRO A 34 -14.89 -1.76 -9.51
N TRP A 35 -13.85 -1.64 -8.69
CA TRP A 35 -12.83 -0.58 -8.85
C TRP A 35 -11.96 -0.79 -10.09
N TYR A 36 -11.73 -2.03 -10.51
CA TYR A 36 -10.95 -2.33 -11.71
C TYR A 36 -11.64 -1.83 -12.98
N GLU A 37 -12.97 -1.79 -13.02
CA GLU A 37 -13.73 -1.20 -14.13
C GLU A 37 -13.40 0.29 -14.31
N HIS A 38 -13.16 1.01 -13.21
CA HIS A 38 -12.81 2.43 -13.16
C HIS A 38 -11.32 2.73 -13.38
N ARG A 39 -10.47 1.74 -13.68
CA ARG A 39 -9.00 1.93 -13.75
C ARG A 39 -8.53 2.96 -14.79
N ASN A 40 -9.40 3.32 -15.73
CA ASN A 40 -9.12 4.30 -16.79
C ASN A 40 -9.79 5.66 -16.54
N ASP A 41 -10.52 5.82 -15.44
CA ASP A 41 -11.16 7.08 -15.09
C ASP A 41 -10.09 8.14 -14.77
N PRO A 42 -10.29 9.40 -15.17
CA PRO A 42 -9.26 10.44 -15.07
C PRO A 42 -8.83 10.75 -13.62
N ASN A 43 -9.69 10.45 -12.65
CA ASN A 43 -9.47 10.64 -11.23
C ASN A 43 -9.17 9.32 -10.48
N VAL A 44 -8.78 8.26 -11.19
CA VAL A 44 -8.38 6.96 -10.62
C VAL A 44 -6.98 6.60 -11.09
N LEU A 45 -6.06 6.39 -10.15
CA LEU A 45 -4.73 5.86 -10.43
C LEU A 45 -4.68 4.39 -10.01
N PHE A 46 -4.79 3.49 -10.98
CA PHE A 46 -4.65 2.06 -10.73
C PHE A 46 -3.17 1.64 -10.68
N VAL A 47 -2.78 0.98 -9.59
CA VAL A 47 -1.41 0.49 -9.36
C VAL A 47 -1.43 -0.96 -8.90
N THR A 48 -0.37 -1.70 -9.19
CA THR A 48 -0.13 -3.02 -8.60
C THR A 48 1.11 -2.98 -7.71
N TYR A 49 1.11 -3.78 -6.66
CA TYR A 49 2.22 -3.82 -5.70
C TYR A 49 3.53 -4.24 -6.38
N GLU A 50 3.48 -5.18 -7.32
CA GLU A 50 4.62 -5.71 -8.04
C GLU A 50 5.31 -4.62 -8.85
N LYS A 51 4.53 -3.83 -9.63
CA LYS A 51 5.06 -2.74 -10.42
C LYS A 51 5.61 -1.61 -9.56
N LEU A 52 4.94 -1.30 -8.44
CA LEU A 52 5.43 -0.33 -7.46
C LEU A 52 6.78 -0.74 -6.87
N LYS A 53 6.98 -2.03 -6.61
CA LYS A 53 8.21 -2.56 -6.05
C LYS A 53 9.34 -2.66 -7.08
N GLU A 54 9.01 -3.02 -8.32
CA GLU A 54 9.98 -3.15 -9.41
C GLU A 54 10.50 -1.78 -9.87
N GLU A 55 9.62 -0.79 -10.00
CA GLU A 55 9.93 0.52 -10.57
C GLU A 55 9.58 1.68 -9.61
N THR A 56 10.01 1.61 -8.34
CA THR A 56 9.62 2.57 -7.28
C THR A 56 9.78 4.03 -7.69
N LYS A 57 10.91 4.39 -8.29
CA LYS A 57 11.19 5.78 -8.71
C LYS A 57 10.23 6.24 -9.82
N ALA A 58 9.99 5.40 -10.82
CA ALA A 58 9.10 5.75 -11.93
C ALA A 58 7.65 5.90 -11.46
N TRP A 59 7.19 5.02 -10.56
CA TRP A 59 5.86 5.15 -9.98
C TRP A 59 5.72 6.33 -9.02
N THR A 60 6.79 6.70 -8.30
CA THR A 60 6.79 7.93 -7.49
C THR A 60 6.50 9.15 -8.37
N LEU A 61 7.13 9.23 -9.54
CA LEU A 61 6.86 10.31 -10.51
C LEU A 61 5.43 10.24 -11.09
N LYS A 62 4.93 9.04 -11.43
CA LYS A 62 3.55 8.86 -11.92
C LYS A 62 2.51 9.29 -10.88
N ILE A 63 2.70 8.92 -9.61
CA ILE A 63 1.84 9.33 -8.49
C ILE A 63 1.89 10.85 -8.31
N ALA A 64 3.09 11.44 -8.34
CA ALA A 64 3.25 12.89 -8.24
C ALA A 64 2.51 13.62 -9.35
N ASN A 65 2.64 13.17 -10.61
CA ASN A 65 1.93 13.75 -11.75
C ASN A 65 0.40 13.62 -11.62
N PHE A 66 -0.08 12.47 -11.14
CA PHE A 66 -1.50 12.24 -10.91
C PHE A 66 -2.10 13.18 -9.87
N MET A 67 -1.31 13.59 -8.86
CA MET A 67 -1.73 14.60 -7.89
C MET A 67 -1.73 16.00 -8.51
N ASP A 68 -0.63 16.38 -9.17
CA ASP A 68 -0.47 17.62 -9.94
C ASP A 68 0.84 17.54 -10.73
N ALA A 69 0.81 17.90 -12.02
CA ALA A 69 2.00 17.91 -12.88
C ALA A 69 3.17 18.76 -12.34
N LYS A 70 2.90 19.73 -11.45
CA LYS A 70 3.96 20.49 -10.77
C LYS A 70 4.84 19.61 -9.88
N TYR A 71 4.26 18.61 -9.21
CA TYR A 71 5.03 17.75 -8.30
C TYR A 71 6.00 16.85 -9.07
N GLU A 72 5.57 16.30 -10.21
CA GLU A 72 6.48 15.55 -11.08
C GLU A 72 7.66 16.42 -11.53
N ARG A 73 7.38 17.65 -12.00
CA ARG A 73 8.44 18.59 -12.41
C ARG A 73 9.42 18.87 -11.27
N THR A 74 8.92 19.19 -10.08
CA THR A 74 9.78 19.44 -8.91
C THR A 74 10.66 18.24 -8.57
N LEU A 75 10.13 17.01 -8.63
CA LEU A 75 10.92 15.81 -8.36
C LEU A 75 11.94 15.49 -9.46
N ARG A 76 11.70 15.91 -10.71
CA ARG A 76 12.67 15.78 -11.80
C ARG A 76 13.79 16.81 -11.72
N GLU A 77 13.48 18.02 -11.26
CA GLU A 77 14.44 19.12 -11.10
C GLU A 77 15.30 18.95 -9.84
N ASP A 78 14.71 18.52 -8.73
CA ASP A 78 15.41 18.26 -7.47
C ASP A 78 15.52 16.75 -7.20
N GLN A 79 16.58 16.16 -7.73
CA GLN A 79 16.90 14.74 -7.52
C GLN A 79 17.11 14.39 -6.04
N SER A 80 17.60 15.34 -5.23
CA SER A 80 17.81 15.11 -3.80
C SER A 80 16.48 15.00 -3.05
N LEU A 81 15.47 15.77 -3.47
CA LEU A 81 14.11 15.67 -2.95
C LEU A 81 13.45 14.36 -3.38
N ALA A 82 13.62 13.96 -4.65
CA ALA A 82 13.11 12.67 -5.13
C ALA A 82 13.68 11.49 -4.33
N GLU A 83 14.97 11.52 -4.03
CA GLU A 83 15.61 10.51 -3.19
C GLU A 83 15.07 10.50 -1.76
N LYS A 84 14.86 11.67 -1.15
CA LYS A 84 14.23 11.76 0.18
C LYS A 84 12.82 11.18 0.21
N VAL A 85 12.01 11.45 -0.82
CA VAL A 85 10.64 10.91 -0.91
C VAL A 85 10.66 9.38 -0.99
N VAL A 86 11.51 8.84 -1.88
CA VAL A 86 11.64 7.39 -2.05
C VAL A 86 12.22 6.73 -0.80
N ASP A 87 13.22 7.35 -0.17
CA ASP A 87 13.81 6.86 1.07
C ASP A 87 12.79 6.86 2.21
N ALA A 88 12.02 7.94 2.39
CA ALA A 88 10.97 8.02 3.40
C ALA A 88 9.91 6.91 3.24
N ALA A 89 9.56 6.58 2.00
CA ALA A 89 8.62 5.50 1.68
C ALA A 89 9.26 4.10 1.63
N SER A 90 10.57 3.97 1.89
CA SER A 90 11.26 2.68 1.84
C SER A 90 10.78 1.73 2.93
N PHE A 91 10.88 0.42 2.66
CA PHE A 91 10.51 -0.61 3.63
C PHE A 91 11.25 -0.45 4.96
N ILE A 92 12.54 -0.07 4.92
CA ILE A 92 13.36 0.11 6.12
C ILE A 92 12.79 1.26 6.96
N ASN A 93 12.57 2.42 6.35
CA ASN A 93 12.07 3.60 7.06
C ASN A 93 10.64 3.41 7.56
N MET A 94 9.74 2.86 6.73
CA MET A 94 8.37 2.56 7.14
C MET A 94 8.29 1.54 8.29
N ARG A 95 9.15 0.52 8.28
CA ARG A 95 9.26 -0.44 9.38
C ARG A 95 9.75 0.22 10.67
N LEU A 96 10.65 1.21 10.59
CA LEU A 96 11.12 1.95 11.75
C LEU A 96 10.02 2.84 12.34
N VAL A 97 9.25 3.55 11.50
CA VAL A 97 8.11 4.37 11.92
C VAL A 97 7.08 3.54 12.67
N LEU A 98 6.71 2.36 12.14
CA LEU A 98 5.78 1.44 12.82
C LEU A 98 6.31 0.97 14.18
N ARG A 99 7.63 0.70 14.28
CA ARG A 99 8.26 0.33 15.56
C ARG A 99 8.30 1.48 16.56
N MET A 100 8.48 2.72 16.11
CA MET A 100 8.46 3.90 16.97
C MET A 100 7.08 4.13 17.59
N HIS A 101 6.01 4.02 16.79
CA HIS A 101 4.64 4.14 17.30
C HIS A 101 4.25 2.96 18.20
N CYS A 102 4.68 1.74 17.88
CA CYS A 102 4.42 0.57 18.72
C CYS A 102 5.09 0.69 20.11
N LYS A 103 6.29 1.27 20.20
CA LYS A 103 6.93 1.56 21.51
C LYS A 103 6.22 2.65 22.31
N LEU A 104 5.57 3.62 21.66
CA LEU A 104 4.80 4.66 22.36
C LEU A 104 3.49 4.09 22.95
N LEU A 105 2.80 3.24 22.17
CA LEU A 105 1.57 2.58 22.59
C LEU A 105 1.81 1.51 23.66
N CYS A 106 2.96 0.83 23.66
CA CYS A 106 3.30 -0.19 24.66
C CYS A 106 3.85 0.41 25.98
N LYS A 107 4.19 1.70 26.04
CA LYS A 107 4.61 2.40 27.28
C LYS A 107 3.44 2.95 28.10
N THR A 108 2.21 2.76 27.64
CA THR A 108 0.98 3.18 28.33
C THR A 108 0.16 1.98 28.83
N CYS A 109 0.75 0.79 28.89
CA CYS A 109 0.19 -0.37 29.58
C CYS A 109 1.06 -0.77 30.77
#